data_AF-A0A103EJX9-F1
#
_entry.id   AF-A0A103EJX9-F1
#
_cell.length_a   1.000
_cell.length_b   1.000
_cell.length_c   1.000
_cell.angle_alpha   90.00
_cell.angle_beta   90.00
_cell.angle_gamma   90.00
#
_symmetry.space_group_name_H-M   'P 1'
#
loop_
_entity.id
_entity.type
_entity.pdbx_description
1 polymer ?
#
loop_
_entity_poly.entity_id
_entity_poly.type
_entity_poly.pdbx_seq_one_letter_code
_entity_poly.pdbx_strand_id
1 'polypeptide(L)'
;MVRVKLIRSISRKACSPDNAASEGFFGRLKTEMFYPGNWRSTTIAEFVEALNAYIRWYNEKRIKGSLGYLSPIEYRESLGLTT
;
A
#
# COMPACT_ATOMS: atom_id res chain seq x y z
N MET A 1 -5.35 10.25 -23.52
CA MET A 1 -4.23 9.71 -22.73
C MET A 1 -3.37 10.88 -22.25
N VAL A 2 -3.48 11.25 -20.97
CA VAL A 2 -2.79 12.42 -20.40
C VAL A 2 -1.30 12.10 -20.28
N ARG A 3 -0.43 12.89 -20.94
CA ARG A 3 1.03 12.75 -20.81
C ARG A 3 1.50 13.54 -19.59
N VAL A 4 1.73 12.84 -18.49
CA VAL A 4 2.37 13.40 -17.29
C VAL A 4 3.90 13.30 -17.48
N LYS A 5 4.65 14.37 -17.16
CA LYS A 5 6.12 14.40 -17.27
C LYS A 5 6.78 13.63 -16.11
N LEU A 6 6.61 12.32 -16.08
CA LEU A 6 7.25 11.42 -15.11
C LEU A 6 8.29 10.55 -15.81
N ILE A 7 9.48 10.43 -15.22
CA ILE A 7 10.52 9.52 -15.68
C ILE A 7 10.11 8.10 -15.26
N ARG A 8 10.02 7.18 -16.23
CA ARG A 8 9.77 5.77 -15.95
C ARG A 8 11.09 5.11 -15.52
N SER A 9 11.05 4.35 -14.44
CA SER A 9 12.15 3.50 -13.99
C SER A 9 11.65 2.05 -13.90
N ILE A 10 12.52 1.11 -14.24
CA ILE A 10 12.27 -0.33 -14.12
C ILE A 10 13.40 -0.95 -13.29
N SER A 11 13.07 -1.95 -12.49
CA SER A 11 14.05 -2.73 -11.73
C SER A 11 15.06 -3.41 -12.63
N ARG A 12 16.25 -3.68 -12.11
CA ARG A 12 17.25 -4.48 -12.83
C ARG A 12 16.72 -5.88 -13.07
N LYS A 13 17.11 -6.48 -14.20
CA LYS A 13 16.74 -7.84 -14.54
C LYS A 13 17.18 -8.79 -13.41
N ALA A 14 16.25 -9.63 -12.94
CA ALA A 14 16.46 -10.60 -11.87
C ALA A 14 16.88 -10.01 -10.50
N CYS A 15 16.57 -8.73 -10.21
CA CYS A 15 16.83 -8.11 -8.91
C CYS A 15 15.52 -7.87 -8.14
N SER A 16 15.06 -8.89 -7.40
CA SER A 16 13.86 -8.77 -6.55
C SER A 16 13.95 -7.71 -5.44
N PRO A 17 15.12 -7.40 -4.84
CA PRO A 17 15.21 -6.34 -3.82
C PRO A 17 14.74 -4.97 -4.30
N ASP A 18 14.91 -4.66 -5.59
CA ASP A 18 14.48 -3.39 -6.19
C ASP A 18 12.94 -3.20 -6.08
N ASN A 19 12.17 -4.27 -5.88
CA ASN A 19 10.70 -4.25 -5.75
C ASN A 19 10.20 -4.73 -4.37
N ALA A 20 11.11 -5.08 -3.45
CA ALA A 20 10.77 -5.73 -2.18
C ALA A 20 9.81 -4.91 -1.30
N ALA A 21 9.90 -3.57 -1.34
CA ALA A 21 8.98 -2.70 -0.59
C ALA A 21 7.53 -2.85 -1.07
N SER A 22 7.31 -2.84 -2.39
CA SER A 22 5.99 -3.05 -3.01
C SER A 22 5.48 -4.46 -2.75
N GLU A 23 6.32 -5.47 -2.92
CA GLU A 23 5.96 -6.88 -2.63
C GLU A 23 5.55 -7.06 -1.17
N GLY A 24 6.29 -6.44 -0.24
CA GLY A 24 5.97 -6.47 1.18
C GLY A 24 4.64 -5.77 1.52
N PHE A 25 4.22 -4.76 0.75
CA PHE A 25 2.89 -4.17 0.88
C PHE A 25 1.81 -5.15 0.37
N PHE A 26 1.95 -5.66 -0.85
CA PHE A 26 0.97 -6.56 -1.44
C PHE A 26 0.80 -7.86 -0.66
N GLY A 27 1.89 -8.40 -0.09
CA GLY A 27 1.83 -9.56 0.79
C GLY A 27 0.96 -9.31 2.02
N ARG A 28 1.13 -8.16 2.69
CA ARG A 28 0.31 -7.78 3.85
C ARG A 28 -1.15 -7.56 3.49
N LEU A 29 -1.41 -6.85 2.39
CA LEU A 29 -2.76 -6.61 1.89
C LEU A 29 -3.51 -7.93 1.68
N LYS A 30 -2.84 -8.91 1.06
CA LYS A 30 -3.44 -10.22 0.86
C LYS A 30 -3.70 -10.96 2.17
N THR A 31 -2.70 -10.99 3.06
CA THR A 31 -2.80 -11.70 4.34
C THR A 31 -3.83 -11.10 5.28
N GLU A 32 -3.89 -9.78 5.37
CA GLU A 32 -4.68 -9.08 6.38
C GLU A 32 -6.11 -8.75 5.91
N MET A 33 -6.31 -8.54 4.61
CA MET A 33 -7.63 -8.18 4.05
C MET A 33 -8.19 -9.26 3.12
N PHE A 34 -7.41 -9.72 2.15
CA PHE A 34 -7.94 -10.59 1.11
C PHE A 34 -8.26 -12.01 1.58
N TYR A 35 -7.32 -12.70 2.21
CA TYR A 35 -7.50 -14.11 2.62
C TYR A 35 -8.54 -14.32 3.72
N PRO A 36 -8.71 -13.41 4.70
CA PRO A 36 -9.79 -13.53 5.69
C PRO A 36 -11.18 -13.22 5.11
N GLY A 37 -11.26 -12.47 4.01
CA GLY A 37 -12.53 -12.08 3.38
C GLY A 37 -13.19 -13.21 2.59
N ASN A 38 -14.53 -13.23 2.59
CA ASN A 38 -15.31 -14.10 1.70
C ASN A 38 -15.89 -13.28 0.55
N TRP A 39 -15.39 -13.55 -0.66
CA TRP A 39 -15.69 -12.75 -1.86
C TRP A 39 -16.68 -13.42 -2.82
N ARG A 40 -17.21 -14.61 -2.49
CA ARG A 40 -18.03 -15.41 -3.41
C ARG A 40 -19.33 -14.71 -3.85
N SER A 41 -19.89 -13.89 -2.98
CA SER A 41 -21.12 -13.14 -3.23
C SER A 41 -20.89 -11.62 -3.23
N THR A 42 -19.63 -11.19 -3.27
CA THR A 42 -19.26 -9.77 -3.21
C THR A 42 -19.18 -9.22 -4.63
N THR A 43 -19.85 -8.08 -4.86
CA THR A 43 -19.72 -7.35 -6.12
C THR A 43 -18.35 -6.69 -6.23
N ILE A 44 -17.93 -6.36 -7.46
CA ILE A 44 -16.67 -5.62 -7.66
C ILE A 44 -16.68 -4.28 -6.91
N ALA A 45 -17.82 -3.58 -6.85
CA ALA A 45 -17.93 -2.30 -6.16
C ALA A 45 -17.66 -2.44 -4.65
N GLU A 46 -18.27 -3.44 -4.01
CA GLU A 46 -18.04 -3.72 -2.59
C GLU A 46 -16.59 -4.15 -2.31
N PHE A 47 -15.99 -4.94 -3.20
CA PHE A 47 -14.57 -5.30 -3.10
C PHE A 47 -13.66 -4.06 -3.17
N VAL A 48 -13.94 -3.14 -4.11
CA VAL A 48 -13.20 -1.88 -4.25
C VAL A 48 -13.33 -1.03 -2.98
N GLU A 49 -14.52 -0.96 -2.38
CA GLU A 49 -14.71 -0.24 -1.12
C GLU A 49 -13.92 -0.87 0.04
N ALA A 50 -13.93 -2.20 0.18
CA ALA A 50 -13.13 -2.90 1.17
C ALA A 50 -11.62 -2.66 0.96
N LEU A 51 -11.17 -2.66 -0.30
CA LEU A 51 -9.79 -2.35 -0.68
C LEU A 51 -9.42 -0.90 -0.33
N ASN A 52 -10.27 0.08 -0.66
CA ASN A 52 -10.07 1.49 -0.32
C ASN A 52 -9.98 1.70 1.18
N ALA A 53 -10.86 1.04 1.95
CA ALA A 53 -10.87 1.10 3.40
C ALA A 53 -9.56 0.53 4.00
N TYR A 54 -9.07 -0.61 3.48
CA TYR A 54 -7.80 -1.17 3.91
C TYR A 54 -6.62 -0.25 3.60
N ILE A 55 -6.56 0.33 2.40
CA ILE A 55 -5.48 1.26 2.01
C ILE A 55 -5.48 2.50 2.91
N ARG A 56 -6.67 3.06 3.19
CA ARG A 56 -6.83 4.19 4.11
C ARG A 56 -6.31 3.83 5.50
N TRP A 57 -6.76 2.71 6.08
CA TRP A 57 -6.29 2.24 7.38
C TRP A 57 -4.77 1.99 7.39
N TYR A 58 -4.23 1.38 6.34
CA TYR A 58 -2.79 1.11 6.23
C TYR A 58 -1.97 2.40 6.29
N ASN A 59 -2.42 3.47 5.63
CA ASN A 59 -1.69 4.73 5.57
C ASN A 59 -1.90 5.62 6.81
N GLU A 60 -3.12 5.68 7.33
CA GLU A 60 -3.52 6.64 8.36
C GLU A 60 -3.48 6.08 9.78
N LYS A 61 -3.54 4.75 9.96
CA LYS A 61 -3.77 4.13 11.28
C LYS A 61 -2.80 3.00 11.62
N ARG A 62 -2.16 2.37 10.64
CA ARG A 62 -1.29 1.23 10.90
C ARG A 62 0.01 1.65 11.59
N ILE A 63 0.14 1.26 12.86
CA ILE A 63 1.37 1.44 13.61
C ILE A 63 2.50 0.55 13.07
N LYS A 64 3.65 1.15 12.79
CA LYS A 64 4.88 0.43 12.42
C LYS A 64 6.00 0.73 13.41
N GLY A 65 6.48 -0.31 14.11
CA GLY A 65 7.63 -0.17 15.01
C GLY A 65 8.88 0.37 14.31
N SER A 66 9.10 -0.02 13.04
CA SER A 66 10.20 0.52 12.21
C SER A 66 10.09 2.01 11.90
N LEU A 67 8.92 2.63 12.12
CA LEU A 67 8.67 4.07 11.93
C LEU A 67 8.55 4.81 13.26
N GLY A 68 9.08 4.24 14.36
CA GLY A 68 8.94 4.84 15.68
C GLY A 68 7.53 4.74 16.25
N TYR A 69 6.80 3.68 15.91
CA TYR A 69 5.40 3.47 16.30
C TYR A 69 4.43 4.53 15.76
N LEU A 70 4.76 5.11 14.60
CA LEU A 70 3.88 6.01 13.85
C LEU A 70 3.19 5.26 12.70
N SER A 71 2.06 5.80 12.25
CA SER A 71 1.49 5.45 10.95
C SER A 71 2.35 5.98 9.80
N PRO A 72 2.21 5.44 8.57
CA PRO A 72 2.94 5.96 7.42
C PRO A 72 2.74 7.46 7.17
N ILE A 73 1.53 8.00 7.37
CA ILE A 73 1.27 9.44 7.23
C ILE A 73 1.94 10.22 8.35
N GLU A 74 1.74 9.84 9.61
CA GLU A 74 2.36 10.55 10.74
C GLU A 74 3.90 10.55 10.63
N TYR A 75 4.48 9.44 10.17
CA TYR A 75 5.91 9.37 9.91
C TYR A 75 6.33 10.36 8.82
N ARG A 76 5.59 10.47 7.71
CA ARG A 76 5.87 11.45 6.65
C ARG A 76 5.71 12.88 7.13
N GLU A 77 4.71 13.17 7.95
CA GLU A 77 4.48 14.48 8.58
C GLU A 77 5.64 14.85 9.49
N SER A 78 6.14 13.90 10.29
CA SER A 78 7.32 14.11 11.15
C SER A 78 8.60 14.46 10.37
N LEU A 79 8.65 14.09 9.09
CA LEU A 79 9.74 14.39 8.17
C LEU A 79 9.48 15.65 7.31
N GLY A 80 8.32 16.29 7.44
CA GLY A 80 7.92 17.43 6.58
C GLY A 80 7.70 17.06 5.12
N LEU A 81 7.34 15.80 4.84
CA LEU A 81 7.16 15.24 3.48
C LEU A 81 5.69 15.16 3.05
N THR A 82 4.79 15.79 3.79
CA THR A 82 3.38 15.95 3.42
C THR A 82 3.19 17.30 2.73
N THR A 83 2.56 17.27 1.56
CA THR A 83 2.13 18.43 0.76
C THR A 83 0.64 18.60 0.83
#